data_AF-A0A2V9KAJ3-F1
#
_entry.id   AF-A0A2V9KAJ3-F1
#
_cell.length_a   1.000
_cell.length_b   1.000
_cell.length_c   1.000
_cell.angle_alpha   90.00
_cell.angle_beta   90.00
_cell.angle_gamma   90.00
#
_symmetry.space_group_name_H-M   'P 1'
#
loop_
_entity.id
_entity.type
_entity.pdbx_description
1 polymer ?
#
loop_
_entity_poly.entity_id
_entity_poly.type
_entity_poly.pdbx_seq_one_letter_code
_entity_poly.pdbx_strand_id
1 'polypeptide(L)'
;MAGQHAASGALDGVRSPARSLGAREERRSNSIPSGTDDLDETDTTMPHATGDGGVPADAGTPVASCCDQAFTAGLARTDYGGVICCSNVKHTCVWPSNFSAALTNASARTIAATCARVHEDTHHDDIDCTGAALERPSYKAGKDARAEECTAYRAEAACLTSHLGDCGADAACTSQTTSRRDTKNSQAASNCT
;
A
#
# COMPACT_ATOMS: atom_id res chain seq x y z
N MET A 1 16.49 19.44 -45.27
CA MET A 1 17.69 18.63 -45.51
C MET A 1 17.36 17.21 -45.11
N ALA A 2 17.27 16.32 -46.11
CA ALA A 2 16.96 14.91 -45.92
C ALA A 2 18.24 14.16 -45.51
N GLY A 3 18.14 13.33 -44.48
CA GLY A 3 19.21 12.42 -44.06
C GLY A 3 18.63 11.04 -43.84
N GLN A 4 18.65 10.23 -44.89
CA GLN A 4 18.46 8.78 -44.84
C GLN A 4 19.75 8.15 -44.34
N HIS A 5 19.68 7.21 -43.39
CA HIS A 5 20.69 6.16 -43.26
C HIS A 5 20.02 4.84 -42.84
N ALA A 6 20.20 3.86 -43.72
CA ALA A 6 20.06 2.41 -43.52
C ALA A 6 21.11 1.91 -42.49
N ALA A 7 21.21 0.66 -42.04
CA ALA A 7 20.73 -0.63 -42.50
C ALA A 7 20.88 -1.67 -41.36
N SER A 8 20.29 -2.84 -41.61
CA SER A 8 20.35 -4.14 -40.96
C SER A 8 21.72 -4.62 -40.40
N GLY A 9 21.66 -5.48 -39.37
CA GLY A 9 22.75 -6.37 -38.97
C GLY A 9 22.30 -7.53 -38.06
N ALA A 10 22.49 -8.76 -38.58
CA ALA A 10 22.68 -10.10 -37.95
C ALA A 10 22.15 -10.38 -36.52
N LEU A 11 21.32 -11.39 -36.22
CA LEU A 11 21.48 -12.85 -36.32
C LEU A 11 22.78 -13.42 -35.71
N ASP A 12 22.73 -13.71 -34.40
CA ASP A 12 23.45 -14.78 -33.68
C ASP A 12 22.73 -14.95 -32.32
N GLY A 13 22.26 -16.09 -31.83
CA GLY A 13 22.72 -17.45 -32.07
C GLY A 13 23.33 -18.07 -30.80
N VAL A 14 22.68 -18.03 -29.61
CA VAL A 14 23.24 -18.73 -28.41
C VAL A 14 22.16 -19.36 -27.50
N ARG A 15 22.01 -20.68 -27.69
CA ARG A 15 21.92 -21.78 -26.71
C ARG A 15 21.03 -21.62 -25.46
N SER A 16 19.92 -22.35 -25.48
CA SER A 16 19.21 -22.84 -24.29
C SER A 16 20.08 -23.80 -23.47
N PRO A 17 20.25 -23.59 -22.15
CA PRO A 17 20.70 -24.64 -21.26
C PRO A 17 19.55 -25.59 -20.91
N ALA A 18 19.92 -26.86 -20.77
CA ALA A 18 19.07 -28.01 -20.54
C ALA A 18 18.26 -27.92 -19.24
N ARG A 19 17.01 -28.38 -19.32
CA ARG A 19 16.17 -28.70 -18.16
C ARG A 19 16.82 -29.81 -17.34
N SER A 20 17.24 -29.49 -16.12
CA SER A 20 17.56 -30.50 -15.11
C SER A 20 16.27 -31.00 -14.47
N LEU A 21 15.93 -32.26 -14.76
CA LEU A 21 14.89 -33.02 -14.05
C LEU A 21 15.49 -33.51 -12.73
N GLY A 22 15.38 -32.68 -11.68
CA GLY A 22 15.80 -33.00 -10.32
C GLY A 22 14.64 -33.61 -9.52
N ALA A 23 14.82 -34.87 -9.16
CA ALA A 23 14.32 -35.60 -7.99
C ALA A 23 12.93 -35.29 -7.42
N ARG A 24 12.09 -36.32 -7.51
CA ARG A 24 10.82 -36.52 -6.80
C ARG A 24 11.13 -36.77 -5.32
N GLU A 25 10.86 -35.80 -4.44
CA GLU A 25 11.00 -35.97 -2.99
C GLU A 25 9.68 -36.51 -2.40
N GLU A 26 9.79 -37.61 -1.68
CA GLU A 26 8.69 -38.31 -1.01
C GLU A 26 8.05 -37.43 0.07
N ARG A 27 6.79 -37.04 -0.14
CA ARG A 27 5.94 -36.50 0.94
C ARG A 27 5.55 -37.62 1.89
N ARG A 28 6.24 -37.71 3.02
CA ARG A 28 5.72 -38.38 4.21
C ARG A 28 4.51 -37.60 4.70
N SER A 29 3.36 -38.26 4.66
CA SER A 29 2.11 -37.78 5.24
C SER A 29 2.23 -37.86 6.77
N ASN A 30 2.30 -36.70 7.43
CA ASN A 30 2.09 -36.62 8.88
C ASN A 30 0.62 -36.29 9.12
N SER A 31 -0.13 -37.30 9.53
CA SER A 31 -1.50 -37.16 10.04
C SER A 31 -1.46 -36.37 11.35
N ILE A 32 -2.04 -35.18 11.36
CA ILE A 32 -2.29 -34.40 12.58
C ILE A 32 -3.65 -34.83 13.15
N PRO A 33 -3.74 -35.20 14.43
CA PRO A 33 -5.00 -35.56 15.07
C PRO A 33 -5.91 -34.34 15.23
N SER A 34 -7.20 -34.54 14.92
CA SER A 34 -8.29 -33.62 15.22
C SER A 34 -8.43 -33.43 16.73
N GLY A 35 -8.02 -32.26 17.23
CA GLY A 35 -8.44 -31.74 18.53
C GLY A 35 -9.68 -30.89 18.34
N THR A 36 -10.79 -31.32 18.93
CA THR A 36 -12.02 -30.53 19.08
C THR A 36 -11.91 -29.77 20.40
N ASP A 37 -11.53 -28.50 20.33
CA ASP A 37 -11.64 -27.61 21.48
C ASP A 37 -12.97 -26.84 21.36
N ASP A 38 -13.94 -27.33 22.12
CA ASP A 38 -15.15 -26.62 22.54
C ASP A 38 -14.73 -25.31 23.22
N LEU A 39 -14.96 -24.18 22.54
CA LEU A 39 -14.96 -22.86 23.18
C LEU A 39 -16.41 -22.43 23.38
N ASP A 40 -16.85 -22.76 24.60
CA ASP A 40 -17.98 -22.25 25.34
C ASP A 40 -18.26 -20.75 25.07
N GLU A 41 -19.52 -20.48 24.75
CA GLU A 41 -20.04 -19.16 24.42
C GLU A 41 -20.09 -18.26 25.67
N THR A 42 -19.11 -17.37 25.83
CA THR A 42 -19.29 -16.23 26.74
C THR A 42 -19.90 -15.05 26.00
N ASP A 43 -21.24 -15.04 26.03
CA ASP A 43 -22.12 -13.88 25.92
C ASP A 43 -21.48 -12.64 26.58
N THR A 44 -21.04 -11.70 25.74
CA THR A 44 -20.58 -10.38 26.16
C THR A 44 -21.57 -9.34 25.65
N THR A 45 -22.77 -9.34 26.24
CA THR A 45 -23.75 -8.27 26.07
C THR A 45 -23.15 -6.94 26.56
N MET A 46 -22.67 -6.11 25.63
CA MET A 46 -22.26 -4.73 25.91
C MET A 46 -23.51 -3.84 26.01
N PRO A 47 -23.76 -3.14 27.13
CA PRO A 47 -24.90 -2.24 27.23
C PRO A 47 -24.71 -1.04 26.30
N HIS A 48 -25.66 -0.88 25.37
CA HIS A 48 -25.84 0.35 24.59
C HIS A 48 -26.14 1.52 25.54
N ALA A 49 -25.16 2.41 25.72
CA ALA A 49 -25.39 3.71 26.32
C ALA A 49 -26.15 4.59 25.33
N THR A 50 -27.48 4.60 25.42
CA THR A 50 -28.32 5.64 24.81
C THR A 50 -28.17 6.93 25.62
N GLY A 51 -27.11 7.69 25.32
CA GLY A 51 -26.91 9.04 25.81
C GLY A 51 -27.25 10.05 24.72
N ASP A 52 -28.53 10.43 24.64
CA ASP A 52 -29.02 11.59 23.88
C ASP A 52 -28.48 12.89 24.51
N GLY A 53 -27.22 13.20 24.22
CA GLY A 53 -26.62 14.50 24.46
C GLY A 53 -26.67 15.29 23.17
N GLY A 54 -27.77 16.01 22.92
CA GLY A 54 -27.97 16.86 21.75
C GLY A 54 -26.87 17.93 21.63
N VAL A 55 -25.86 17.63 20.83
CA VAL A 55 -24.94 18.62 20.30
C VAL A 55 -25.70 19.35 19.19
N PRO A 56 -25.79 20.70 19.21
CA PRO A 56 -26.46 21.43 18.15
C PRO A 56 -25.81 21.06 16.81
N ALA A 57 -26.61 20.45 15.93
CA ALA A 57 -26.25 20.17 14.56
C ALA A 57 -26.12 21.51 13.84
N ASP A 58 -24.97 22.14 13.98
CA ASP A 58 -24.51 23.14 13.03
C ASP A 58 -24.40 22.39 11.70
N ALA A 59 -25.43 22.52 10.86
CA ALA A 59 -25.52 21.95 9.51
C ALA A 59 -24.57 22.68 8.54
N GLY A 60 -23.39 23.08 9.04
CA GLY A 60 -22.28 23.53 8.25
C GLY A 60 -21.90 22.44 7.27
N THR A 61 -21.67 22.84 6.02
CA THR A 61 -21.08 22.00 4.98
C THR A 61 -19.99 21.13 5.62
N PRO A 62 -20.02 19.79 5.46
CA PRO A 62 -19.01 18.94 6.06
C PRO A 62 -17.64 19.48 5.64
N VAL A 63 -16.86 19.92 6.63
CA VAL A 63 -15.55 20.50 6.37
C VAL A 63 -14.76 19.43 5.63
N ALA A 64 -14.44 19.68 4.36
CA ALA A 64 -13.70 18.75 3.54
C ALA A 64 -12.45 18.32 4.29
N SER A 65 -12.16 17.02 4.33
CA SER A 65 -11.01 16.53 5.10
C SER A 65 -9.72 17.17 4.56
N CYS A 66 -8.69 17.31 5.40
CA CYS A 66 -7.38 17.82 4.99
C CYS A 66 -6.86 17.12 3.71
N CYS A 67 -7.10 15.82 3.59
CA CYS A 67 -6.70 15.02 2.43
C CYS A 67 -7.49 15.34 1.15
N ASP A 68 -8.79 15.66 1.26
CA ASP A 68 -9.63 16.06 0.12
C ASP A 68 -9.25 17.46 -0.37
N GLN A 69 -8.93 18.36 0.56
CA GLN A 69 -8.41 19.68 0.24
C GLN A 69 -7.06 19.56 -0.47
N ALA A 70 -6.15 18.72 0.03
CA ALA A 70 -4.85 18.45 -0.59
C ALA A 70 -4.98 17.87 -2.01
N PHE A 71 -5.92 16.94 -2.20
CA PHE A 71 -6.20 16.35 -3.50
C PHE A 71 -6.71 17.42 -4.48
N THR A 72 -7.69 18.22 -4.06
CA THR A 72 -8.28 19.31 -4.87
C THR A 72 -7.24 20.39 -5.20
N ALA A 73 -6.33 20.67 -4.29
CA ALA A 73 -5.21 21.60 -4.49
C ALA A 73 -4.08 21.03 -5.37
N GLY A 74 -4.20 19.78 -5.84
CA GLY A 74 -3.21 19.11 -6.70
C GLY A 74 -1.95 18.63 -5.97
N LEU A 75 -1.92 18.64 -4.64
CA LEU A 75 -0.78 18.17 -3.84
C LEU A 75 -0.60 16.65 -3.89
N ALA A 76 -1.67 15.93 -4.20
CA ALA A 76 -1.65 14.48 -4.39
C ALA A 76 -0.84 14.04 -5.62
N ARG A 77 -0.82 14.86 -6.68
CA ARG A 77 -0.23 14.51 -7.98
C ARG A 77 -0.75 13.13 -8.44
N THR A 78 0.14 12.22 -8.81
CA THR A 78 -0.16 10.83 -9.20
C THR A 78 0.10 9.82 -8.08
N ASP A 79 0.39 10.30 -6.87
CA ASP A 79 0.82 9.42 -5.78
C ASP A 79 -0.38 8.71 -5.15
N TYR A 80 -0.14 7.52 -4.60
CA TYR A 80 -1.20 6.75 -3.93
C TYR A 80 -1.48 7.30 -2.54
N GLY A 81 -0.51 7.97 -1.94
CA GLY A 81 -0.61 8.61 -0.63
C GLY A 81 0.46 9.68 -0.46
N GLY A 82 0.40 10.32 0.71
CA GLY A 82 1.37 11.31 1.16
C GLY A 82 1.05 11.78 2.57
N VAL A 83 2.06 12.29 3.27
CA VAL A 83 1.85 13.05 4.51
C VAL A 83 1.56 14.51 4.15
N ILE A 84 0.38 14.99 4.53
CA ILE A 84 -0.08 16.36 4.32
C ILE A 84 -0.07 17.10 5.65
N CYS A 85 0.37 18.35 5.63
CA CYS A 85 0.23 19.24 6.78
C CYS A 85 -0.97 20.17 6.58
N CYS A 86 -1.88 20.20 7.56
CA CYS A 86 -2.96 21.19 7.66
C CYS A 86 -2.82 21.94 8.98
N SER A 87 -2.63 23.26 8.94
CA SER A 87 -2.46 24.10 10.12
C SER A 87 -1.44 23.52 11.12
N ASN A 88 -0.27 23.12 10.61
CA ASN A 88 0.83 22.51 11.38
C ASN A 88 0.56 21.11 11.96
N VAL A 89 -0.51 20.42 11.53
CA VAL A 89 -0.82 19.04 11.93
C VAL A 89 -0.56 18.10 10.75
N LYS A 90 0.19 17.02 10.97
CA LYS A 90 0.47 15.98 9.98
C LYS A 90 -0.72 15.03 9.85
N HIS A 91 -1.11 14.73 8.62
CA HIS A 91 -2.17 13.80 8.27
C HIS A 91 -1.66 12.80 7.24
N THR A 92 -1.89 11.52 7.49
CA THR A 92 -1.69 10.49 6.46
C THR A 92 -2.85 10.49 5.49
N CYS A 93 -2.55 10.79 4.23
CA CYS A 93 -3.52 10.79 3.15
C CYS A 93 -3.26 9.62 2.21
N VAL A 94 -4.35 9.00 1.77
CA VAL A 94 -4.35 7.98 0.72
C VAL A 94 -5.41 8.38 -0.28
N TRP A 95 -5.08 8.33 -1.57
CA TRP A 95 -5.96 8.77 -2.66
C TRP A 95 -6.27 7.59 -3.59
N PRO A 96 -7.30 6.78 -3.30
CA PRO A 96 -7.68 5.65 -4.14
C PRO A 96 -7.98 6.00 -5.60
N SER A 97 -8.37 7.25 -5.89
CA SER A 97 -8.54 7.78 -7.25
C SER A 97 -7.25 7.71 -8.08
N ASN A 98 -6.08 7.76 -7.45
CA ASN A 98 -4.77 7.64 -8.12
C ASN A 98 -4.31 6.20 -8.28
N PHE A 99 -5.06 5.21 -7.76
CA PHE A 99 -4.67 3.82 -7.89
C PHE A 99 -4.70 3.37 -9.35
N SER A 100 -3.77 2.49 -9.70
CA SER A 100 -3.65 1.93 -11.05
C SER A 100 -4.98 1.35 -11.50
N ALA A 101 -5.32 1.60 -12.77
CA ALA A 101 -6.50 1.02 -13.40
C ALA A 101 -6.46 -0.52 -13.42
N ALA A 102 -5.29 -1.14 -13.23
CA ALA A 102 -5.16 -2.59 -13.10
C ALA A 102 -5.63 -3.14 -11.73
N LEU A 103 -5.73 -2.29 -10.70
CA LEU A 103 -6.20 -2.64 -9.36
C LEU A 103 -7.72 -2.45 -9.29
N THR A 104 -8.46 -3.39 -9.90
CA THR A 104 -9.92 -3.32 -10.10
C THR A 104 -10.73 -4.04 -9.03
N ASN A 105 -10.16 -5.01 -8.32
CA ASN A 105 -10.87 -5.76 -7.29
C ASN A 105 -11.07 -4.91 -6.03
N ALA A 106 -12.30 -4.79 -5.55
CA ALA A 106 -12.63 -3.91 -4.43
C ALA A 106 -11.87 -4.27 -3.13
N SER A 107 -11.77 -5.56 -2.81
CA SER A 107 -11.03 -6.03 -1.63
C SER A 107 -9.54 -5.72 -1.74
N ALA A 108 -8.93 -6.00 -2.90
CA ALA A 108 -7.52 -5.65 -3.14
C ALA A 108 -7.29 -4.13 -3.08
N ARG A 109 -8.23 -3.30 -3.54
CA ARG A 109 -8.15 -1.83 -3.41
C ARG A 109 -8.18 -1.39 -1.96
N THR A 110 -9.06 -1.96 -1.14
CA THR A 110 -9.13 -1.67 0.30
C THR A 110 -7.84 -2.06 1.02
N ILE A 111 -7.31 -3.26 0.73
CA ILE A 111 -6.03 -3.74 1.27
C ILE A 111 -4.88 -2.81 0.82
N ALA A 112 -4.83 -2.45 -0.47
CA ALA A 112 -3.82 -1.55 -1.01
C ALA A 112 -3.85 -0.15 -0.39
N ALA A 113 -5.05 0.37 -0.08
CA ALA A 113 -5.21 1.65 0.62
C ALA A 113 -4.76 1.57 2.08
N THR A 114 -5.09 0.47 2.76
CA THR A 114 -4.65 0.20 4.13
C THR A 114 -3.12 0.14 4.19
N CYS A 115 -2.49 -0.60 3.29
CA CYS A 115 -1.03 -0.72 3.28
C CYS A 115 -0.31 0.51 2.73
N ALA A 116 -0.93 1.29 1.84
CA ALA A 116 -0.41 2.61 1.47
C ALA A 116 -0.40 3.55 2.68
N ARG A 117 -1.40 3.51 3.56
CA ARG A 117 -1.35 4.28 4.81
C ARG A 117 -0.15 3.89 5.68
N VAL A 118 0.10 2.58 5.84
CA VAL A 118 1.28 2.09 6.59
C VAL A 118 2.59 2.59 5.97
N HIS A 119 2.67 2.70 4.64
CA HIS A 119 3.81 3.33 3.95
C HIS A 119 3.96 4.79 4.35
N GLU A 120 2.92 5.60 4.20
CA GLU A 120 2.99 7.04 4.49
C GLU A 120 3.22 7.33 5.98
N ASP A 121 2.72 6.47 6.87
CA ASP A 121 2.91 6.62 8.32
C ASP A 121 4.41 6.57 8.69
N THR A 122 5.26 5.87 7.91
CA THR A 122 6.71 5.87 8.15
C THR A 122 7.37 7.21 7.83
N HIS A 123 6.72 8.08 7.05
CA HIS A 123 7.26 9.38 6.67
C HIS A 123 6.92 10.51 7.65
N HIS A 124 6.19 10.22 8.74
CA HIS A 124 5.79 11.27 9.69
C HIS A 124 6.98 11.95 10.36
N ASP A 125 8.05 11.22 10.69
CA ASP A 125 9.26 11.82 11.27
C ASP A 125 10.23 12.36 10.22
N ASP A 126 9.96 12.14 8.93
CA ASP A 126 10.83 12.57 7.83
C ASP A 126 10.58 13.98 7.36
N ILE A 127 9.43 14.56 7.68
CA ILE A 127 9.01 15.89 7.24
C ILE A 127 8.73 16.81 8.43
N ASP A 128 8.79 18.11 8.21
CA ASP A 128 8.35 19.12 9.17
C ASP A 128 7.30 20.02 8.51
N CYS A 129 6.20 20.28 9.23
CA CYS A 129 5.21 21.26 8.80
C CYS A 129 5.78 22.67 8.98
N THR A 130 5.51 23.58 8.04
CA THR A 130 5.97 24.98 8.07
C THR A 130 4.95 25.93 8.68
N GLY A 131 3.76 25.43 9.03
CA GLY A 131 2.65 26.20 9.56
C GLY A 131 1.71 26.76 8.49
N ALA A 132 1.88 26.38 7.23
CA ALA A 132 0.93 26.71 6.18
C ALA A 132 -0.47 26.13 6.48
N ALA A 133 -1.51 26.77 5.92
CA ALA A 133 -2.87 26.28 6.06
C ALA A 133 -3.04 24.87 5.46
N LEU A 134 -2.38 24.60 4.33
CA LEU A 134 -2.35 23.33 3.64
C LEU A 134 -1.04 23.21 2.85
N GLU A 135 -0.28 22.13 3.05
CA GLU A 135 0.98 21.89 2.32
C GLU A 135 1.33 20.40 2.28
N ARG A 136 2.21 20.02 1.34
CA ARG A 136 2.90 18.73 1.30
C ARG A 136 4.41 19.02 1.36
N PRO A 137 5.01 19.04 2.57
CA PRO A 137 6.41 19.40 2.72
C PRO A 137 7.34 18.41 2.02
N SER A 138 8.53 18.87 1.68
CA SER A 138 9.64 17.98 1.32
C SER A 138 10.20 17.29 2.58
N TYR A 139 11.02 16.26 2.38
CA TYR A 139 11.88 15.69 3.41
C TYR A 139 12.67 16.78 4.15
N LYS A 140 12.76 16.68 5.47
CA LYS A 140 13.54 17.60 6.31
C LYS A 140 15.03 17.48 6.02
N ALA A 141 15.77 18.53 6.34
CA ALA A 141 17.22 18.57 6.11
C ALA A 141 17.94 17.40 6.82
N GLY A 142 18.84 16.74 6.09
CA GLY A 142 19.64 15.62 6.60
C GLY A 142 18.97 14.24 6.53
N LYS A 143 17.69 14.14 6.13
CA LYS A 143 17.06 12.86 5.79
C LYS A 143 17.43 12.45 4.35
N ASP A 144 17.75 11.18 4.16
CA ASP A 144 17.96 10.60 2.84
C ASP A 144 16.65 10.01 2.35
N ALA A 145 15.98 10.73 1.44
CA ALA A 145 14.70 10.29 0.88
C ALA A 145 14.75 8.86 0.33
N ARG A 146 15.86 8.42 -0.26
CA ARG A 146 15.97 7.07 -0.82
C ARG A 146 15.95 6.01 0.29
N ALA A 147 16.69 6.25 1.38
CA ALA A 147 16.73 5.34 2.52
C ALA A 147 15.37 5.27 3.25
N GLU A 148 14.67 6.40 3.38
CA GLU A 148 13.36 6.43 4.02
C GLU A 148 12.29 5.74 3.17
N GLU A 149 12.28 5.96 1.84
CA GLU A 149 11.40 5.24 0.91
C GLU A 149 11.67 3.73 0.93
N CYS A 150 12.93 3.28 1.09
CA CYS A 150 13.27 1.87 1.30
C CYS A 150 12.53 1.29 2.53
N THR A 151 12.55 2.00 3.66
CA THR A 151 11.83 1.60 4.89
C THR A 151 10.33 1.54 4.64
N ALA A 152 9.77 2.57 4.01
CA ALA A 152 8.36 2.68 3.70
C ALA A 152 7.87 1.56 2.76
N TYR A 153 8.61 1.24 1.70
CA TYR A 153 8.26 0.14 0.78
C TYR A 153 8.30 -1.23 1.46
N ARG A 154 9.26 -1.46 2.37
CA ARG A 154 9.32 -2.70 3.16
C ARG A 154 8.12 -2.82 4.09
N ALA A 155 7.74 -1.73 4.76
CA ALA A 155 6.57 -1.70 5.62
C ALA A 155 5.28 -2.02 4.83
N GLU A 156 5.12 -1.40 3.65
CA GLU A 156 3.97 -1.69 2.77
C GLU A 156 3.94 -3.14 2.30
N ALA A 157 5.06 -3.70 1.85
CA ALA A 157 5.13 -5.07 1.37
C ALA A 157 4.83 -6.09 2.49
N ALA A 158 5.31 -5.83 3.71
CA ALA A 158 4.99 -6.64 4.89
C ALA A 158 3.49 -6.59 5.20
N CYS A 159 2.89 -5.39 5.20
CA CYS A 159 1.45 -5.21 5.38
C CYS A 159 0.66 -6.02 4.33
N LEU A 160 1.00 -5.87 3.04
CA LEU A 160 0.31 -6.58 1.95
C LEU A 160 0.37 -8.10 2.12
N THR A 161 1.50 -8.62 2.64
CA THR A 161 1.65 -10.04 2.92
C THR A 161 0.72 -10.50 4.04
N SER A 162 0.61 -9.72 5.13
CA SER A 162 -0.26 -10.05 6.26
C SER A 162 -1.76 -10.05 5.92
N HIS A 163 -2.16 -9.25 4.92
CA HIS A 163 -3.54 -9.14 4.45
C HIS A 163 -3.90 -10.09 3.30
N LEU A 164 -3.01 -11.00 2.87
CA LEU A 164 -3.35 -11.96 1.82
C LEU A 164 -4.49 -12.91 2.24
N GLY A 165 -4.61 -13.23 3.54
CA GLY A 165 -5.70 -14.05 4.08
C GLY A 165 -7.08 -13.40 3.92
N ASP A 166 -7.15 -12.07 3.92
CA ASP A 166 -8.40 -11.30 3.83
C ASP A 166 -9.05 -11.42 2.44
N CYS A 167 -8.31 -11.89 1.43
CA CYS A 167 -8.87 -12.21 0.12
C CYS A 167 -9.73 -13.48 0.12
N GLY A 168 -9.64 -14.35 1.13
CA GLY A 168 -10.35 -15.63 1.17
C GLY A 168 -10.10 -16.46 -0.10
N ALA A 169 -11.18 -16.87 -0.78
CA ALA A 169 -11.11 -17.62 -2.04
C ALA A 169 -11.08 -16.73 -3.31
N ASP A 170 -11.05 -15.39 -3.17
CA ASP A 170 -11.04 -14.47 -4.31
C ASP A 170 -9.65 -14.44 -4.98
N ALA A 171 -9.54 -15.15 -6.10
CA ALA A 171 -8.32 -15.24 -6.89
C ALA A 171 -7.89 -13.88 -7.49
N ALA A 172 -8.84 -13.01 -7.83
CA ALA A 172 -8.53 -11.69 -8.37
C ALA A 172 -7.97 -10.77 -7.28
N CYS A 173 -8.55 -10.80 -6.08
CA CYS A 173 -8.00 -10.13 -4.91
C CYS A 173 -6.57 -10.59 -4.63
N THR A 174 -6.38 -11.91 -4.50
CA THR A 174 -5.07 -12.51 -4.18
C THR A 174 -4.00 -12.12 -5.19
N SER A 175 -4.34 -12.21 -6.49
CA SER A 175 -3.44 -11.87 -7.59
C SER A 175 -3.05 -10.38 -7.57
N GLN A 176 -4.01 -9.48 -7.41
CA GLN A 176 -3.75 -8.04 -7.42
C GLN A 176 -2.98 -7.58 -6.17
N THR A 177 -3.31 -8.10 -4.99
CA THR A 177 -2.56 -7.83 -3.75
C THR A 177 -1.12 -8.35 -3.84
N THR A 178 -0.93 -9.55 -4.41
CA THR A 178 0.40 -10.12 -4.68
C THR A 178 1.20 -9.28 -5.67
N SER A 179 0.61 -8.88 -6.79
CA SER A 179 1.27 -8.04 -7.80
C SER A 179 1.72 -6.70 -7.22
N ARG A 180 0.89 -6.08 -6.37
CA ARG A 180 1.28 -4.86 -5.64
C ARG A 180 2.44 -5.12 -4.69
N ARG A 181 2.38 -6.19 -3.87
CA ARG A 181 3.47 -6.57 -2.96
C ARG A 181 4.79 -6.74 -3.71
N ASP A 182 4.77 -7.43 -4.85
CA ASP A 182 5.99 -7.70 -5.63
C ASP A 182 6.56 -6.41 -6.26
N THR A 183 5.68 -5.48 -6.66
CA THR A 183 6.09 -4.12 -7.08
C THR A 183 6.81 -3.41 -5.93
N LYS A 184 6.27 -3.47 -4.71
CA LYS A 184 6.85 -2.82 -3.52
C LYS A 184 8.17 -3.45 -3.10
N ASN A 185 8.29 -4.77 -3.18
CA ASN A 185 9.57 -5.46 -2.99
C ASN A 185 10.63 -5.01 -4.01
N SER A 186 10.24 -4.81 -5.27
CA SER A 186 11.15 -4.34 -6.32
C SER A 186 11.58 -2.88 -6.09
N GLN A 187 10.65 -2.03 -5.65
CA GLN A 187 10.94 -0.65 -5.26
C GLN A 187 11.85 -0.59 -4.04
N ALA A 188 11.60 -1.40 -3.00
CA ALA A 188 12.49 -1.52 -1.85
C ALA A 188 13.89 -1.95 -2.30
N ALA A 189 14.02 -3.00 -3.12
CA ALA A 189 15.33 -3.46 -3.62
C ALA A 189 16.10 -2.35 -4.36
N SER A 190 15.40 -1.48 -5.09
CA SER A 190 16.01 -0.36 -5.81
C SER A 190 16.39 0.82 -4.90
N ASN A 191 15.77 0.96 -3.74
CA ASN A 191 15.99 2.08 -2.82
C ASN A 191 16.93 1.72 -1.66
N CYS A 192 17.08 0.44 -1.32
CA CYS A 192 17.87 -0.02 -0.17
C CYS A 192 19.38 -0.27 -0.46
N THR A 193 19.91 0.18 -1.60
CA THR A 193 21.30 -0.05 -2.05
C THR A 193 22.08 1.23 -2.18
#